data_AF-A0A7U6KST3-F1
#
_entry.id   AF-A0A7U6KST3-F1
#
_cell.length_a   1.000
_cell.length_b   1.000
_cell.length_c   1.000
_cell.angle_alpha   90.00
_cell.angle_beta   90.00
_cell.angle_gamma   90.00
#
_symmetry.space_group_name_H-M   'P 1'
#
loop_
_entity.id
_entity.type
_entity.pdbx_description
1 polymer ?
#
loop_
_entity_poly.entity_id
_entity_poly.type
_entity_poly.pdbx_seq_one_letter_code
_entity_poly.pdbx_strand_id
1 'polypeptide(L)'
;MVNVTEILSNAIIMDGLNNKSNRWFLRNLADNPSMSEIDLIKATEIGLNLDQQLSVAFIKFNRITDEEVIKGDYLISQFMLNEGVQLPITELHQGWLAIMPTSAEYCDDSMKRWNQLHQKLLAYGFHCTIGVSDAKELKVIYKAVSQARQSAKFHRDNDRNEVIHYNSLGIAQLFTHVDNNEIESFVVSI
;
A
#
# COMPACT_ATOMS: atom_id res chain seq x y z
N MET A 1 -40.32 -19.73 -2.62
CA MET A 1 -39.45 -18.93 -1.73
C MET A 1 -37.95 -19.20 -1.95
N VAL A 2 -37.53 -19.73 -3.12
CA VAL A 2 -36.14 -20.18 -3.39
C VAL A 2 -35.37 -19.17 -4.27
N ASN A 3 -36.06 -18.36 -5.09
CA ASN A 3 -35.42 -17.42 -6.01
C ASN A 3 -34.54 -16.35 -5.34
N VAL A 4 -34.95 -15.82 -4.18
CA VAL A 4 -34.21 -14.72 -3.54
C VAL A 4 -32.89 -15.20 -2.95
N THR A 5 -32.89 -16.39 -2.34
CA THR A 5 -31.71 -17.01 -1.74
C THR A 5 -30.69 -17.41 -2.80
N GLU A 6 -31.14 -17.91 -3.95
CA GLU A 6 -30.26 -18.28 -5.06
C GLU A 6 -29.64 -17.05 -5.75
N ILE A 7 -30.41 -15.99 -5.96
CA ILE A 7 -29.91 -14.72 -6.52
C ILE A 7 -28.87 -14.10 -5.59
N LEU A 8 -29.14 -14.04 -4.28
CA LEU A 8 -28.19 -13.50 -3.30
C LEU A 8 -26.92 -14.36 -3.22
N SER A 9 -27.07 -15.69 -3.19
CA SER A 9 -25.93 -16.61 -3.17
C SER A 9 -25.05 -16.44 -4.42
N ASN A 10 -25.65 -16.40 -5.61
CA ASN A 10 -24.92 -16.20 -6.86
C ASN A 10 -24.25 -14.83 -6.92
N ALA A 11 -24.91 -13.77 -6.44
CA ALA A 11 -24.30 -12.44 -6.35
C ALA A 11 -23.08 -12.43 -5.42
N ILE A 12 -23.17 -13.07 -4.25
CA ILE A 12 -22.05 -13.20 -3.30
C ILE A 12 -20.89 -13.99 -3.90
N ILE A 13 -21.18 -15.10 -4.58
CA ILE A 13 -20.15 -15.93 -5.23
C ILE A 13 -19.44 -15.14 -6.34
N MET A 14 -20.21 -14.45 -7.19
CA MET A 14 -19.65 -13.65 -8.30
C MET A 14 -18.83 -12.46 -7.80
N ASP A 15 -19.29 -11.77 -6.75
CA ASP A 15 -18.54 -10.68 -6.12
C ASP A 15 -17.23 -11.20 -5.51
N GLY A 16 -17.27 -12.35 -4.85
CA GLY A 16 -16.07 -13.03 -4.32
C GLY A 16 -15.05 -13.41 -5.41
N LEU A 17 -15.52 -13.87 -6.58
CA LEU A 17 -14.66 -14.20 -7.72
C LEU A 17 -14.05 -12.94 -8.36
N ASN A 18 -14.85 -11.89 -8.53
CA ASN A 18 -14.38 -10.61 -9.05
C ASN A 18 -13.30 -10.00 -8.16
N ASN A 19 -13.51 -10.00 -6.84
CA ASN A 19 -12.52 -9.50 -5.89
C ASN A 19 -11.20 -10.28 -5.94
N LYS A 20 -11.24 -11.61 -6.08
CA LYS A 20 -10.03 -12.42 -6.26
C LYS A 20 -9.30 -12.11 -7.57
N SER A 21 -10.05 -11.96 -8.67
CA SER A 21 -9.50 -11.59 -9.99
C SER A 21 -8.82 -10.23 -9.93
N ASN A 22 -9.47 -9.23 -9.31
CA ASN A 22 -8.94 -7.89 -9.16
C ASN A 22 -7.68 -7.87 -8.27
N ARG A 23 -7.67 -8.59 -7.14
CA ARG A 23 -6.46 -8.73 -6.30
C ARG A 23 -5.31 -9.38 -7.06
N TRP A 24 -5.57 -10.43 -7.85
CA TRP A 24 -4.55 -11.06 -8.70
C TRP A 24 -4.00 -10.08 -9.74
N PHE A 25 -4.87 -9.31 -10.39
CA PHE A 25 -4.48 -8.32 -11.37
C PHE A 25 -3.62 -7.20 -10.76
N LEU A 26 -4.02 -6.64 -9.61
CA LEU A 26 -3.22 -5.62 -8.91
C LEU A 26 -1.85 -6.15 -8.48
N ARG A 27 -1.76 -7.42 -8.06
CA ARG A 27 -0.48 -8.07 -7.79
C ARG A 27 0.38 -8.19 -9.05
N ASN A 28 -0.23 -8.53 -10.18
CA ASN A 28 0.45 -8.61 -11.47
C ASN A 28 1.01 -7.24 -11.89
N LEU A 29 0.23 -6.16 -11.72
CA LEU A 29 0.69 -4.78 -11.98
C LEU A 29 1.82 -4.33 -11.04
N ALA A 30 1.82 -4.81 -9.80
CA ALA A 30 2.84 -4.47 -8.81
C ALA A 30 4.23 -5.04 -9.12
N ASP A 31 4.28 -6.19 -9.79
CA ASP A 31 5.52 -6.92 -10.06
C ASP A 31 5.98 -6.82 -11.53
N ASN A 32 5.08 -6.49 -12.47
CA ASN A 32 5.43 -6.39 -13.89
C ASN A 32 5.66 -4.96 -14.36
N PRO A 33 6.83 -4.66 -14.97
CA PRO A 33 7.13 -3.33 -15.51
C PRO A 33 6.46 -3.03 -16.85
N SER A 34 5.96 -4.05 -17.55
CA SER A 34 5.36 -3.93 -18.88
C SER A 34 3.88 -4.29 -18.81
N MET A 35 3.02 -3.34 -19.15
CA MET A 35 1.58 -3.56 -19.31
C MET A 35 1.22 -3.83 -20.77
N SER A 36 0.43 -4.86 -21.01
CA SER A 36 -0.22 -5.10 -22.30
C SER A 36 -1.46 -4.21 -22.47
N GLU A 37 -1.99 -4.08 -23.69
CA GLU A 37 -3.25 -3.36 -23.92
C GLU A 37 -4.42 -3.95 -23.12
N ILE A 38 -4.43 -5.28 -22.94
CA ILE A 38 -5.43 -5.98 -22.13
C ILE A 38 -5.35 -5.55 -20.66
N ASP A 39 -4.13 -5.36 -20.13
CA ASP A 39 -3.94 -4.87 -18.77
C ASP A 39 -4.48 -3.44 -18.61
N LEU A 40 -4.28 -2.57 -19.62
CA LEU A 40 -4.80 -1.20 -19.59
C LEU A 40 -6.33 -1.19 -19.59
N ILE A 41 -6.98 -2.02 -20.42
CA ILE A 41 -8.43 -2.18 -20.43
C ILE A 41 -8.91 -2.66 -19.05
N LYS A 42 -8.28 -3.71 -18.52
CA LYS A 42 -8.66 -4.26 -17.22
C LYS A 42 -8.51 -3.26 -16.08
N ALA A 43 -7.46 -2.43 -16.12
CA ALA A 43 -7.25 -1.38 -15.14
C ALA A 43 -8.41 -0.36 -15.15
N THR A 44 -8.85 0.07 -16.35
CA THR A 44 -9.98 1.00 -16.46
C THR A 44 -11.30 0.39 -15.96
N GLU A 45 -11.54 -0.90 -16.18
CA GLU A 45 -12.73 -1.60 -15.65
C GLU A 45 -12.80 -1.58 -14.13
N ILE A 46 -11.66 -1.63 -13.45
CA ILE A 46 -11.58 -1.61 -11.99
C ILE A 46 -11.46 -0.20 -11.40
N GLY A 47 -11.56 0.84 -12.24
CA GLY A 47 -11.54 2.25 -11.81
C GLY A 47 -10.15 2.89 -11.75
N LEU A 48 -9.12 2.29 -12.36
CA LEU A 48 -7.81 2.91 -12.55
C LEU A 48 -7.72 3.56 -13.93
N ASN A 49 -7.72 4.89 -13.98
CA ASN A 49 -7.53 5.63 -15.23
C ASN A 49 -6.03 5.73 -15.58
N LEU A 50 -5.72 5.81 -16.87
CA LEU A 50 -4.34 5.76 -17.38
C LEU A 50 -3.51 6.98 -16.95
N ASP A 51 -4.10 8.16 -17.08
CA ASP A 51 -3.44 9.45 -16.81
C ASP A 51 -3.69 9.96 -15.37
N GLN A 52 -4.36 9.16 -14.56
CA GLN A 52 -4.67 9.52 -13.19
C GLN A 52 -3.45 9.29 -12.29
N GLN A 53 -3.18 10.27 -11.43
CA GLN A 53 -2.17 10.12 -10.40
C GLN A 53 -2.68 9.15 -9.33
N LEU A 54 -1.77 8.34 -8.81
CA LEU A 54 -2.07 7.32 -7.82
C LEU A 54 -1.09 7.47 -6.67
N SER A 55 -1.58 7.36 -5.44
CA SER A 55 -0.74 7.14 -4.26
C SER A 55 -0.80 5.67 -3.88
N VAL A 56 0.37 5.10 -3.66
CA VAL A 56 0.57 3.68 -3.44
C VAL A 56 1.17 3.49 -2.06
N ALA A 57 0.51 2.68 -1.21
CA ALA A 57 1.00 2.31 0.10
C ALA A 57 1.30 0.82 0.19
N PHE A 58 2.42 0.51 0.82
CA PHE A 58 2.78 -0.82 1.28
C PHE A 58 2.74 -0.83 2.81
N ILE A 59 1.77 -1.56 3.37
CA ILE A 59 1.49 -1.63 4.80
C ILE A 59 2.07 -2.94 5.31
N LYS A 60 2.98 -2.85 6.27
CA LYS A 60 3.57 -4.02 6.92
C LYS A 60 3.30 -3.93 8.41
N PHE A 61 2.59 -4.91 8.96
CA PHE A 61 2.47 -5.02 10.41
C PHE A 61 3.75 -5.60 11.01
N ASN A 62 4.13 -5.10 12.19
CA ASN A 62 5.39 -5.49 12.83
C ASN A 62 5.27 -6.88 13.47
N ARG A 63 4.15 -7.17 14.13
CA ARG A 63 3.82 -8.47 14.75
C ARG A 63 2.31 -8.66 14.74
N ILE A 64 1.82 -9.69 14.07
CA ILE A 64 0.41 -10.06 14.05
C ILE A 64 0.24 -11.58 14.06
N THR A 65 -0.81 -12.03 14.73
CA THR A 65 -1.34 -13.39 14.63
C THR A 65 -2.24 -13.53 13.39
N ASP A 66 -2.53 -14.76 12.98
CA ASP A 66 -3.41 -15.02 11.82
C ASP A 66 -4.82 -14.42 12.00
N GLU A 67 -5.34 -14.34 13.23
CA GLU A 67 -6.63 -13.69 13.51
C GLU A 67 -6.55 -12.16 13.35
N GLU A 68 -5.41 -11.57 13.68
CA GLU A 68 -5.13 -10.15 13.53
C GLU A 68 -4.92 -9.75 12.06
N VAL A 69 -4.39 -10.66 11.22
CA VAL A 69 -4.32 -10.49 9.76
C VAL A 69 -5.71 -10.18 9.18
N ILE A 70 -6.73 -10.97 9.56
CA ILE A 70 -8.10 -10.81 9.05
C ILE A 70 -8.69 -9.47 9.49
N LYS A 71 -8.50 -9.10 10.76
CA LYS A 71 -8.98 -7.81 11.30
C LYS A 71 -8.26 -6.64 10.64
N GLY A 72 -6.95 -6.75 10.39
CA GLY A 72 -6.16 -5.77 9.66
C GLY A 72 -6.66 -5.57 8.23
N ASP A 73 -6.87 -6.67 7.47
CA ASP A 73 -7.42 -6.61 6.12
C ASP A 73 -8.79 -5.91 6.09
N TYR A 74 -9.65 -6.24 7.06
CA TYR A 74 -10.96 -5.58 7.19
C TYR A 74 -10.82 -4.08 7.48
N LEU A 75 -9.99 -3.67 8.44
CA LEU A 75 -9.83 -2.26 8.83
C LEU A 75 -9.25 -1.42 7.69
N ILE A 76 -8.26 -1.94 6.97
CA ILE A 76 -7.69 -1.26 5.81
C ILE A 76 -8.76 -1.17 4.71
N SER A 77 -9.46 -2.26 4.39
CA SER A 77 -10.52 -2.25 3.36
C SER A 77 -11.64 -1.26 3.69
N GLN A 78 -12.08 -1.21 4.94
CA GLN A 78 -13.08 -0.24 5.40
C GLN A 78 -12.60 1.20 5.30
N PHE A 79 -11.33 1.46 5.61
CA PHE A 79 -10.75 2.78 5.41
C PHE A 79 -10.79 3.17 3.93
N MET A 80 -10.34 2.28 3.03
CA MET A 80 -10.35 2.54 1.58
C MET A 80 -11.76 2.84 1.06
N LEU A 81 -12.77 2.09 1.51
CA LEU A 81 -14.16 2.32 1.13
C LEU A 81 -14.70 3.66 1.62
N ASN A 82 -14.41 4.05 2.87
CA ASN A 82 -14.80 5.36 3.42
C ASN A 82 -14.16 6.52 2.66
N GLU A 83 -12.96 6.28 2.13
CA GLU A 83 -12.21 7.17 1.26
C GLU A 83 -12.70 7.18 -0.20
N GLY A 84 -13.82 6.48 -0.49
CA GLY A 84 -14.42 6.39 -1.82
C GLY A 84 -13.67 5.48 -2.78
N VAL A 85 -12.69 4.70 -2.31
CA VAL A 85 -11.85 3.84 -3.12
C VAL A 85 -12.41 2.43 -3.14
N GLN A 86 -12.82 1.97 -4.33
CA GLN A 86 -13.41 0.65 -4.55
C GLN A 86 -12.38 -0.42 -4.93
N LEU A 87 -11.09 -0.08 -4.95
CA LEU A 87 -10.02 -1.01 -5.25
C LEU A 87 -9.78 -1.95 -4.07
N PRO A 88 -9.68 -3.27 -4.30
CA PRO A 88 -9.38 -4.19 -3.22
C PRO A 88 -7.93 -4.04 -2.78
N ILE A 89 -7.70 -4.12 -1.47
CA ILE A 89 -6.35 -4.27 -0.96
C ILE A 89 -5.80 -5.65 -1.33
N THR A 90 -4.49 -5.73 -1.55
CA THR A 90 -3.87 -6.94 -2.09
C THR A 90 -2.70 -7.36 -1.23
N GLU A 91 -2.70 -8.61 -0.76
CA GLU A 91 -1.55 -9.14 -0.03
C GLU A 91 -0.35 -9.32 -0.95
N LEU A 92 0.80 -8.77 -0.54
CA LEU A 92 2.05 -8.76 -1.30
C LEU A 92 3.24 -8.88 -0.33
N HIS A 93 4.07 -9.92 -0.49
CA HIS A 93 5.31 -10.12 0.28
C HIS A 93 5.22 -9.83 1.80
N GLN A 94 4.26 -10.45 2.50
CA GLN A 94 4.05 -10.28 3.95
C GLN A 94 3.59 -8.87 4.35
N GLY A 95 2.88 -8.19 3.46
CA GLY A 95 2.24 -6.91 3.70
C GLY A 95 1.03 -6.72 2.79
N TRP A 96 0.40 -5.57 2.89
CA TRP A 96 -0.75 -5.19 2.08
C TRP A 96 -0.37 -4.05 1.16
N LEU A 97 -0.72 -4.21 -0.10
CA LEU A 97 -0.72 -3.16 -1.10
C LEU A 97 -2.10 -2.50 -1.10
N ALA A 98 -2.10 -1.18 -0.94
CA ALA A 98 -3.28 -0.33 -1.10
C ALA A 98 -2.95 0.77 -2.12
N ILE A 99 -3.87 1.02 -3.03
CA ILE A 99 -3.72 2.01 -4.11
C ILE A 99 -4.90 2.97 -4.01
N MET A 100 -4.61 4.26 -3.87
CA MET A 100 -5.62 5.30 -3.85
C MET A 100 -5.41 6.25 -5.03
N PRO A 101 -6.44 6.51 -5.84
CA PRO A 101 -6.35 7.59 -6.81
C PRO A 101 -6.19 8.94 -6.11
N THR A 102 -5.35 9.79 -6.67
CA THR A 102 -5.12 11.17 -6.23
C THR A 102 -5.45 12.13 -7.36
N SER A 103 -5.68 13.40 -7.02
CA SER A 103 -5.69 14.47 -8.01
C SER A 103 -4.37 15.23 -7.94
N ALA A 104 -3.96 15.81 -9.06
CA ALA A 104 -2.78 16.68 -9.14
C ALA A 104 -2.85 17.92 -8.23
N GLU A 105 -4.04 18.27 -7.75
CA GLU A 105 -4.27 19.42 -6.86
C GLU A 105 -4.11 19.07 -5.36
N TYR A 106 -4.04 17.77 -5.00
CA TYR A 106 -4.11 17.29 -3.61
C TYR A 106 -2.99 16.32 -3.21
N CYS A 107 -1.77 16.50 -3.71
CA CYS A 107 -0.63 15.65 -3.32
C CYS A 107 -0.38 15.64 -1.79
N ASP A 108 -0.52 16.80 -1.13
CA ASP A 108 -0.42 16.92 0.34
C ASP A 108 -1.53 16.18 1.09
N ASP A 109 -2.62 15.78 0.42
CA ASP A 109 -3.69 15.00 1.06
C ASP A 109 -3.41 13.50 1.06
N SER A 110 -2.56 12.97 0.18
CA SER A 110 -2.26 11.53 0.17
C SER A 110 -1.58 11.10 1.48
N MET A 111 -0.54 11.82 1.90
CA MET A 111 0.16 11.55 3.16
C MET A 111 -0.73 11.76 4.38
N LYS A 112 -1.63 12.76 4.38
CA LYS A 112 -2.59 12.93 5.47
C LYS A 112 -3.51 11.72 5.60
N ARG A 113 -4.04 11.22 4.48
CA ARG A 113 -4.92 10.04 4.46
C ARG A 113 -4.19 8.79 4.94
N TRP A 114 -2.95 8.56 4.50
CA TRP A 114 -2.15 7.44 4.99
C TRP A 114 -1.81 7.54 6.48
N ASN A 115 -1.55 8.75 6.98
CA ASN A 115 -1.40 8.98 8.42
C ASN A 115 -2.70 8.73 9.19
N GLN A 116 -3.87 9.09 8.65
CA GLN A 116 -5.16 8.78 9.27
C GLN A 116 -5.40 7.27 9.36
N LEU A 117 -5.09 6.52 8.29
CA LEU A 117 -5.12 5.06 8.31
C LEU A 117 -4.20 4.51 9.40
N HIS A 118 -2.95 5.01 9.46
CA HIS A 118 -1.97 4.59 10.46
C HIS A 118 -2.46 4.83 11.89
N GLN A 119 -2.96 6.03 12.18
CA GLN A 119 -3.51 6.37 13.50
C GLN A 119 -4.73 5.49 13.85
N LYS A 120 -5.58 5.19 12.87
CA LYS A 120 -6.73 4.29 13.07
C LYS A 120 -6.24 2.88 13.40
N LEU A 121 -5.30 2.32 12.64
CA LEU A 121 -4.72 1.00 12.90
C LEU A 121 -4.09 0.94 14.30
N LEU A 122 -3.33 1.98 14.68
CA LEU A 122 -2.73 2.09 16.00
C LEU A 122 -3.76 2.13 17.12
N ALA A 123 -4.87 2.87 16.95
CA ALA A 123 -5.95 2.93 17.93
C ALA A 123 -6.64 1.57 18.16
N TYR A 124 -6.61 0.68 17.16
CA TYR A 124 -7.07 -0.71 17.28
C TYR A 124 -5.97 -1.68 17.77
N GLY A 125 -4.79 -1.17 18.16
CA GLY A 125 -3.68 -1.96 18.67
C GLY A 125 -2.73 -2.52 17.60
N PHE A 126 -2.91 -2.16 16.33
CA PHE A 126 -2.03 -2.63 15.26
C PHE A 126 -0.80 -1.73 15.11
N HIS A 127 0.37 -2.30 15.34
CA HIS A 127 1.64 -1.66 15.04
C HIS A 127 2.06 -1.98 13.60
N CYS A 128 2.17 -0.96 12.76
CA CYS A 128 2.55 -1.09 11.37
C CYS A 128 3.47 0.02 10.89
N THR A 129 4.29 -0.31 9.90
CA THR A 129 4.97 0.65 9.06
C THR A 129 4.20 0.78 7.75
N ILE A 130 3.96 2.01 7.29
CA ILE A 130 3.35 2.28 5.98
C ILE A 130 4.38 3.00 5.11
N GLY A 131 4.87 2.33 4.07
CA GLY A 131 5.69 2.96 3.05
C GLY A 131 4.81 3.50 1.93
N VAL A 132 5.01 4.76 1.52
CA VAL A 132 4.19 5.44 0.52
C VAL A 132 5.04 5.91 -0.64
N SER A 133 4.52 5.81 -1.86
CA SER A 133 5.07 6.47 -3.04
C SER A 133 3.95 6.86 -4.01
N ASP A 134 4.21 7.83 -4.86
CA ASP A 134 3.26 8.30 -5.86
C ASP A 134 3.64 7.85 -7.27
N ALA A 135 2.64 7.47 -8.05
CA ALA A 135 2.72 7.23 -9.48
C ALA A 135 2.00 8.36 -10.21
N LYS A 136 2.68 9.01 -11.17
CA LYS A 136 2.09 10.08 -11.98
C LYS A 136 1.06 9.58 -13.00
N GLU A 137 1.20 8.32 -13.39
CA GLU A 137 0.37 7.63 -14.37
C GLU A 137 0.37 6.14 -14.04
N LEU A 138 -0.63 5.40 -14.55
CA LEU A 138 -0.76 3.98 -14.26
C LEU A 138 0.47 3.17 -14.74
N LYS A 139 1.08 3.54 -15.87
CA LYS A 139 2.21 2.82 -16.48
C LYS A 139 3.42 2.69 -15.55
N VAL A 140 3.58 3.62 -14.60
CA VAL A 140 4.70 3.62 -13.65
C VAL A 140 4.33 3.05 -12.28
N ILE A 141 3.16 2.42 -12.14
CA ILE A 141 2.68 1.88 -10.86
C ILE A 141 3.65 0.86 -10.26
N TYR A 142 4.24 -0.04 -11.06
CA TYR A 142 5.22 -1.03 -10.58
C TYR A 142 6.40 -0.36 -9.84
N LYS A 143 6.83 0.81 -10.34
CA LYS A 143 7.92 1.59 -9.76
C LYS A 143 7.48 2.20 -8.42
N ALA A 144 6.28 2.80 -8.38
CA ALA A 144 5.72 3.33 -7.13
C ALA A 144 5.53 2.23 -6.07
N VAL A 145 5.07 1.03 -6.46
CA VAL A 145 4.97 -0.12 -5.55
C VAL A 145 6.35 -0.55 -5.03
N SER A 146 7.36 -0.61 -5.90
CA SER A 146 8.74 -0.91 -5.49
C SER A 146 9.28 0.13 -4.49
N GLN A 147 9.03 1.41 -4.74
CA GLN A 147 9.41 2.52 -3.87
C GLN A 147 8.68 2.51 -2.52
N ALA A 148 7.38 2.25 -2.51
CA ALA A 148 6.59 2.09 -1.29
C ALA A 148 7.11 0.91 -0.45
N ARG A 149 7.41 -0.23 -1.09
CA ARG A 149 8.05 -1.39 -0.43
C ARG A 149 9.41 -1.04 0.17
N GLN A 150 10.25 -0.28 -0.54
CA GLN A 150 11.55 0.17 -0.03
C GLN A 150 11.36 1.08 1.19
N SER A 151 10.41 2.00 1.14
CA SER A 151 10.09 2.92 2.24
C SER A 151 9.66 2.16 3.49
N ALA A 152 8.78 1.18 3.36
CA ALA A 152 8.35 0.35 4.48
C ALA A 152 9.46 -0.56 5.05
N LYS A 153 10.52 -0.82 4.27
CA LYS A 153 11.67 -1.64 4.68
C LYS A 153 12.84 -0.82 5.20
N PHE A 154 12.84 0.49 5.01
CA PHE A 154 14.01 1.34 5.20
C PHE A 154 14.55 1.33 6.64
N HIS A 155 13.72 1.00 7.63
CA HIS A 155 14.13 0.95 9.04
C HIS A 155 13.99 -0.45 9.64
N ARG A 156 14.85 -1.38 9.19
CA ARG A 156 14.86 -2.78 9.65
C ARG A 156 15.13 -2.97 11.15
N ASP A 157 15.65 -1.95 11.84
CA ASP A 157 16.22 -2.13 13.18
C ASP A 157 15.47 -1.43 14.33
N ASN A 158 14.42 -0.64 14.06
CA ASN A 158 13.83 0.24 15.10
C ASN A 158 12.31 0.10 15.36
N ASP A 159 11.66 -0.98 14.91
CA ASP A 159 10.23 -1.30 15.19
C ASP A 159 9.30 -0.06 15.07
N ARG A 160 9.64 0.90 14.18
CA ARG A 160 8.94 2.19 14.13
C ARG A 160 7.55 2.00 13.57
N ASN A 161 6.61 2.64 14.24
CA ASN A 161 5.21 2.65 13.88
C ASN A 161 4.92 3.99 13.22
N GLU A 162 5.26 4.14 11.94
CA GLU A 162 5.21 5.42 11.22
C GLU A 162 4.83 5.25 9.73
N VAL A 163 4.44 6.38 9.11
CA VAL A 163 4.20 6.50 7.67
C VAL A 163 5.38 7.21 7.02
N ILE A 164 6.00 6.58 6.02
CA ILE A 164 7.22 7.06 5.38
C ILE A 164 6.98 7.23 3.89
N HIS A 165 7.17 8.44 3.39
CA HIS A 165 7.14 8.70 1.96
C HIS A 165 8.50 8.42 1.32
N TYR A 166 8.52 7.83 0.11
CA TYR A 166 9.76 7.48 -0.59
C TYR A 166 10.68 8.68 -0.81
N ASN A 167 10.13 9.84 -1.18
CA ASN A 167 10.94 11.06 -1.38
C ASN A 167 11.64 11.53 -0.10
N SER A 168 11.11 11.21 1.08
CA SER A 168 11.73 11.53 2.37
C SER A 168 12.93 10.63 2.68
N LEU A 169 13.06 9.48 2.01
CA LEU A 169 14.17 8.55 2.19
C LEU A 169 15.51 9.13 1.72
N GLY A 170 15.52 9.91 0.63
CA GLY A 170 16.77 10.45 0.09
C GLY A 170 17.51 11.34 1.09
N ILE A 171 16.76 12.07 1.91
CA ILE A 171 17.30 12.89 3.00
C ILE A 171 17.69 11.99 4.18
N ALA A 172 16.83 11.06 4.58
CA ALA A 172 17.11 10.14 5.69
C ALA A 172 18.33 9.24 5.44
N GLN A 173 18.56 8.79 4.20
CA GLN A 173 19.74 8.02 3.77
C GLN A 173 21.03 8.82 3.89
N LEU A 174 21.00 10.11 3.54
CA LEU A 174 22.18 10.97 3.67
C LEU A 174 22.54 11.19 5.15
N PHE A 175 21.55 11.39 6.01
CA PHE A 175 21.80 11.61 7.44
C PHE A 175 22.18 10.34 8.22
N THR A 176 21.63 9.15 7.87
CA THR A 176 22.08 7.90 8.50
C THR A 176 23.53 7.54 8.16
N HIS A 177 24.04 7.96 6.99
CA HIS A 177 25.47 7.84 6.66
C HIS A 177 26.35 8.89 7.36
N VAL A 178 25.80 10.04 7.76
CA VAL A 178 26.53 11.05 8.54
C VAL A 178 26.68 10.59 9.99
N ASP A 179 25.61 10.08 10.61
CA ASP A 179 25.66 9.57 12.00
C ASP A 179 26.58 8.34 12.15
N ASN A 180 26.66 7.47 11.14
CA ASN A 180 27.58 6.32 11.17
C ASN A 180 29.06 6.69 10.99
N ASN A 181 29.37 7.84 10.39
CA ASN A 181 30.76 8.29 10.20
C ASN A 181 31.34 8.99 11.43
N GLU A 182 30.52 9.38 12.41
CA GLU A 182 31.00 9.99 13.66
C GLU A 182 31.35 8.96 14.76
N ILE A 183 31.03 7.67 14.58
CA ILE A 183 31.32 6.63 15.59
C ILE A 183 32.54 5.77 15.23
N GLU A 184 32.97 5.71 13.96
CA GLU A 184 34.19 4.95 13.56
C GLU A 184 35.51 5.75 13.62
N SER A 185 35.49 7.03 14.01
CA SER A 185 36.71 7.87 14.08
C SER A 185 37.32 8.05 15.48
N PHE A 186 36.81 7.38 16.52
CA PHE A 186 37.37 7.48 17.88
C PHE A 186 37.64 6.13 18.57
N VAL A 187 38.23 5.16 17.87
CA VAL A 187 38.96 4.05 18.53
C VAL A 187 40.22 3.67 17.74
N VAL A 188 41.21 4.56 17.63
CA VAL A 188 42.62 4.16 17.40
C VAL A 188 43.59 5.17 18.05
N SER A 189 44.40 4.67 19.00
CA SER A 189 45.58 5.29 19.67
C SER A 189 45.25 6.38 20.69
N ILE A 190 45.49 6.21 22.00
CA ILE A 190 46.77 5.93 22.70
C ILE A 190 46.57 4.96 23.88
#